data_AF-A0A9X2EGL8-F1
#
_entry.id   AF-A0A9X2EGL8-F1
#
_cell.length_a   1.000
_cell.length_b   1.000
_cell.length_c   1.000
_cell.angle_alpha   90.00
_cell.angle_beta   90.00
_cell.angle_gamma   90.00
#
_symmetry.space_group_name_H-M   'P 1'
#
loop_
_entity.id
_entity.type
_entity.pdbx_description
1 polymer ?
#
loop_
_entity_poly.entity_id
_entity_poly.type
_entity_poly.pdbx_seq_one_letter_code
_entity_poly.pdbx_strand_id
1 'polypeptide(L)'
;MGVVAEELDVAPGEEFESVGVVEMALSPMGAGDIHGVIDEIARVAADMGGEYFHVTDSLGQTITAVVYRRRRLDTPIGLLGRLRRRRGDAAGR
;
A
#
# COMPACT_ATOMS: atom_id res chain seq x y z
N MET A 1 11.23 13.42 11.63
CA MET A 1 9.80 13.20 11.37
C MET A 1 9.67 11.73 11.01
N GLY A 2 8.98 10.95 11.85
CA GLY A 2 8.70 9.54 11.54
C GLY A 2 7.82 9.45 10.30
N VAL A 3 7.98 8.40 9.51
CA VAL A 3 7.11 8.14 8.36
C VAL A 3 5.75 7.72 8.92
N VAL A 4 4.68 8.41 8.54
CA VAL A 4 3.30 8.04 8.85
C VAL A 4 2.63 7.55 7.56
N ALA A 5 1.69 6.62 7.67
CA ALA A 5 0.95 6.12 6.51
C ALA A 5 -0.08 7.15 6.02
N GLU A 6 -0.31 7.20 4.71
CA GLU A 6 -1.26 8.11 4.06
C GLU A 6 -2.66 7.50 3.95
N GLU A 7 -3.70 8.28 4.24
CA GLU A 7 -5.09 7.85 4.06
C GLU A 7 -5.48 7.87 2.57
N LEU A 8 -6.12 6.80 2.10
CA LEU A 8 -6.71 6.70 0.78
C LEU A 8 -8.24 6.80 0.86
N ASP A 9 -8.81 7.70 0.07
CA ASP A 9 -10.27 7.88 -0.05
C ASP A 9 -10.99 6.64 -0.59
N VAL A 10 -10.30 5.84 -1.40
CA VAL A 10 -10.83 4.61 -2.03
C VAL A 10 -9.82 3.47 -1.92
N ALA A 11 -10.34 2.24 -1.91
CA ALA A 11 -9.50 1.05 -1.95
C ALA A 11 -8.53 1.09 -3.15
N PRO A 12 -7.22 0.93 -2.92
CA PRO A 12 -6.23 0.98 -3.97
C PRO A 12 -6.32 -0.22 -4.93
N GLY A 13 -5.79 -0.04 -6.15
CA GLY A 13 -5.76 -1.08 -7.20
C GLY A 13 -4.65 -2.14 -7.02
N GLU A 14 -4.47 -2.97 -8.05
CA GLU A 14 -3.57 -4.15 -8.03
C GLU A 14 -2.07 -3.84 -7.84
N GLU A 15 -1.67 -2.57 -7.92
CA GLU A 15 -0.30 -2.12 -7.64
C GLU A 15 0.04 -2.06 -6.14
N PHE A 16 -0.94 -2.34 -5.28
CA PHE A 16 -0.79 -2.37 -3.83
C PHE A 16 -1.01 -3.79 -3.30
N GLU A 17 -0.35 -4.09 -2.19
CA GLU A 17 -0.60 -5.31 -1.42
C GLU A 17 -1.11 -4.94 -0.04
N SER A 18 -2.12 -5.67 0.45
CA SER A 18 -2.62 -5.50 1.81
C SER A 18 -1.63 -6.10 2.81
N VAL A 19 -1.26 -5.30 3.79
CA VAL A 19 -0.34 -5.66 4.87
C VAL A 19 -1.11 -6.21 6.07
N GLY A 20 -2.31 -5.69 6.32
CA GLY A 20 -3.15 -6.12 7.42
C GLY A 20 -4.37 -5.22 7.62
N VAL A 21 -5.05 -5.42 8.75
CA VAL A 21 -6.23 -4.64 9.15
C VAL A 21 -5.97 -4.05 10.54
N VAL A 22 -6.29 -2.78 10.69
CA VAL A 22 -6.31 -2.06 11.98
C VAL A 22 -7.77 -1.84 12.37
N GLU A 23 -8.12 -2.23 13.58
CA GLU A 23 -9.43 -1.97 14.17
C GLU A 23 -9.22 -1.22 15.49
N MET A 24 -9.95 -0.12 15.66
CA MET A 24 -9.86 0.72 16.84
C MET A 24 -11.26 1.04 17.37
N ALA A 25 -11.41 1.01 18.69
CA ALA A 25 -12.64 1.45 19.35
C ALA A 25 -12.70 2.99 19.36
N LEU A 26 -13.82 3.54 18.91
CA LEU A 26 -14.13 4.96 19.01
C LEU A 26 -14.70 5.25 20.40
N SER A 27 -14.17 6.29 21.06
CA SER A 27 -14.74 6.78 22.30
C SER A 27 -16.20 7.20 22.08
N PRO A 28 -17.11 6.95 23.03
CA PRO A 28 -18.53 7.32 22.91
C PRO A 28 -18.79 8.85 22.85
N MET A 29 -17.76 9.69 22.94
CA MET A 29 -17.87 11.15 22.85
C MET A 29 -17.92 11.74 21.42
N GLY A 30 -18.03 10.90 20.39
CA GLY A 30 -18.43 11.35 19.04
C GLY A 30 -17.34 12.05 18.22
N ALA A 31 -17.74 12.53 17.04
CA ALA A 31 -16.91 12.88 15.88
C ALA A 31 -15.68 13.79 16.09
N GLY A 32 -15.56 14.46 17.24
CA GLY A 32 -14.37 15.25 17.60
C GLY A 32 -13.11 14.40 17.84
N ASP A 33 -13.26 13.11 18.13
CA ASP A 33 -12.15 12.18 18.36
C ASP A 33 -11.67 11.49 17.08
N ILE A 34 -12.41 11.62 15.96
CA ILE A 34 -12.11 10.89 14.73
C ILE A 34 -10.76 11.32 14.15
N HIS A 35 -10.44 12.62 14.14
CA HIS A 35 -9.13 13.07 13.65
C HIS A 35 -7.96 12.50 14.45
N GLY A 36 -8.08 12.42 15.79
CA GLY A 36 -7.06 11.80 16.64
C GLY A 36 -6.93 10.30 16.38
N VAL A 37 -8.05 9.62 16.14
CA VAL A 37 -8.06 8.20 15.80
C VAL A 37 -7.46 7.94 14.42
N ILE A 38 -7.73 8.80 13.41
CA ILE A 38 -7.09 8.71 12.09
C ILE A 38 -5.56 8.90 12.21
N ASP A 39 -5.09 9.87 13.00
CA ASP A 39 -3.66 10.06 13.27
C ASP A 39 -3.02 8.86 14.00
N GLU A 40 -3.80 8.12 14.78
CA GLU A 40 -3.36 6.90 15.44
C GLU A 40 -3.32 5.72 14.46
N ILE A 41 -4.34 5.55 13.62
CA ILE A 41 -4.35 4.56 12.53
C ILE A 41 -3.14 4.78 11.61
N ALA A 42 -2.85 6.03 11.22
CA ALA A 42 -1.71 6.37 10.37
C ALA A 42 -0.36 5.95 10.98
N ARG A 43 -0.23 6.07 12.30
CA ARG A 43 0.97 5.63 13.04
C ARG A 43 1.05 4.11 13.13
N VAL A 44 -0.03 3.44 13.52
CA VAL A 44 -0.09 1.98 13.62
C VAL A 44 0.15 1.33 12.25
N ALA A 45 -0.46 1.86 11.19
CA ALA A 45 -0.25 1.41 9.82
C ALA A 45 1.23 1.52 9.39
N ALA A 46 1.90 2.62 9.74
CA ALA A 46 3.33 2.78 9.47
C ALA A 46 4.20 1.79 10.28
N ASP A 47 3.87 1.56 11.56
CA ASP A 47 4.57 0.58 12.41
C ASP A 47 4.38 -0.86 11.89
N MET A 48 3.27 -1.15 11.20
CA MET A 48 3.04 -2.41 10.50
C MET A 48 3.83 -2.54 9.18
N GLY A 49 4.55 -1.50 8.76
CA GLY A 49 5.23 -1.45 7.46
C GLY A 49 4.31 -1.11 6.29
N GLY A 50 3.12 -0.56 6.58
CA GLY A 50 2.24 0.04 5.59
C GLY A 50 2.70 1.45 5.22
N GLU A 51 2.45 1.80 3.97
CA GLU A 51 2.67 3.15 3.45
C GLU A 51 1.34 3.90 3.31
N TYR A 52 0.24 3.15 3.20
CA TYR A 52 -1.11 3.67 2.96
C TYR A 52 -2.13 2.92 3.83
N PHE A 53 -3.28 3.51 4.07
CA PHE A 53 -4.43 2.83 4.65
C PHE A 53 -5.74 3.33 4.03
N HIS A 54 -6.77 2.50 4.04
CA HIS A 54 -8.11 2.86 3.61
C HIS A 54 -9.12 2.49 4.69
N VAL A 55 -9.89 3.46 5.18
CA VAL A 55 -10.95 3.23 6.16
C VAL A 55 -12.13 2.54 5.46
N THR A 56 -12.41 1.31 5.86
CA THR A 56 -13.48 0.48 5.28
C THR A 56 -14.77 0.52 6.09
N ASP A 57 -14.67 0.77 7.39
CA ASP A 57 -15.82 0.97 8.26
C ASP A 57 -15.50 2.06 9.28
N SER A 58 -16.43 2.99 9.48
CA SER A 58 -16.34 4.07 10.46
C SER A 58 -17.66 4.30 11.20
N LEU A 59 -18.61 3.37 11.08
CA LEU A 59 -19.94 3.52 11.64
C LEU A 59 -19.99 2.96 13.06
N GLY A 60 -20.22 3.84 14.04
CA GLY A 60 -20.59 3.46 15.40
C GLY A 60 -19.47 3.56 16.43
N GLN A 61 -19.14 2.45 17.08
CA GLN A 61 -18.18 2.37 18.20
C GLN A 61 -16.79 1.89 17.76
N THR A 62 -16.60 1.60 16.47
CA THR A 62 -15.36 1.07 15.92
C THR A 62 -15.06 1.72 14.59
N ILE A 63 -13.78 1.86 14.30
CA ILE A 63 -13.26 2.20 12.99
C ILE A 63 -12.31 1.09 12.53
N THR A 64 -12.44 0.70 11.27
CA THR A 64 -11.67 -0.37 10.66
C THR A 64 -10.99 0.18 9.41
N ALA A 65 -9.68 0.00 9.34
CA ALA A 65 -8.86 0.41 8.20
C ALA A 65 -8.01 -0.76 7.69
N VAL A 66 -7.96 -0.91 6.37
CA VAL A 66 -7.04 -1.86 5.72
C VAL A 66 -5.75 -1.13 5.41
N VAL A 67 -4.62 -1.74 5.77
CA VAL A 67 -3.28 -1.20 5.57
C VAL A 67 -2.68 -1.77 4.30
N TYR A 68 -2.05 -0.92 3.49
CA TYR A 68 -1.44 -1.26 2.22
C TYR A 68 0.00 -0.76 2.14
N ARG A 69 0.79 -1.44 1.31
CA ARG A 69 2.09 -0.94 0.83
C ARG A 69 2.16 -1.06 -0.68
N ARG A 70 3.03 -0.30 -1.35
CA ARG A 70 3.20 -0.45 -2.80
C ARG A 70 3.86 -1.79 -3.06
N ARG A 71 3.22 -2.57 -3.92
CA ARG A 71 3.79 -3.82 -4.40
C ARG A 71 5.01 -3.45 -5.21
N ARG A 72 6.20 -3.75 -4.69
CA ARG A 72 7.40 -3.68 -5.51
C ARG A 72 7.24 -4.77 -6.56
N LEU A 73 6.91 -4.36 -7.78
CA LEU A 73 7.13 -5.17 -8.95
C LEU A 73 8.63 -5.32 -9.06
N ASP A 74 9.19 -6.28 -8.33
CA ASP A 74 10.53 -6.80 -8.52
C ASP A 74 10.52 -7.46 -9.90
N THR A 75 10.38 -6.67 -10.95
CA THR A 75 10.60 -7.14 -12.31
C THR A 75 12.08 -7.44 -12.35
N PRO A 76 12.52 -8.71 -12.43
CA PRO A 76 13.91 -8.94 -12.73
C PRO A 76 14.16 -8.31 -14.10
N ILE A 77 14.92 -7.22 -14.12
CA ILE A 77 15.39 -6.49 -15.31
C ILE A 77 16.28 -7.38 -16.22
N GLY A 78 16.31 -8.70 -15.99
CA GLY A 78 17.06 -9.69 -16.75
C GLY A 78 16.37 -10.26 -17.99
N LEU A 79 15.07 -10.02 -18.25
CA LEU A 79 14.36 -10.66 -19.38
C LEU A 79 14.30 -9.84 -20.67
N LEU A 80 14.66 -8.55 -20.66
CA LEU A 80 14.59 -7.69 -21.86
C LEU A 80 15.89 -7.61 -22.67
N GLY A 81 16.89 -8.46 -22.37
CA GLY A 81 18.22 -8.41 -23.01
C GLY A 81 18.48 -9.32 -24.21
N ARG A 82 17.58 -10.23 -24.63
CA ARG A 82 17.93 -11.33 -25.56
C ARG A 82 17.30 -11.34 -26.95
N LEU A 83 16.72 -10.23 -27.40
CA LEU A 83 16.20 -10.14 -28.78
C LEU A 83 16.79 -8.96 -29.54
N ARG A 84 18.07 -9.05 -29.90
CA ARG A 84 18.56 -8.42 -31.14
C ARG A 84 19.44 -9.37 -31.95
N ARG A 85 18.88 -9.70 -33.12
CA ARG A 85 19.49 -10.32 -34.30
C ARG A 85 20.98 -9.99 -34.48
N ARG A 86 21.78 -11.01 -34.83
CA ARG A 86 22.52 -10.96 -36.10
C ARG A 86 22.23 -12.22 -36.91
N ARG A 87 21.43 -11.99 -37.93
CA ARG A 87 21.22 -12.84 -39.10
C ARG A 87 22.36 -12.52 -40.07
N GLY A 88 23.06 -13.55 -40.55
CA GLY A 88 23.70 -13.60 -41.87
C GLY A 88 25.01 -12.84 -42.07
N ASP A 89 26.11 -13.59 -42.22
CA ASP A 89 27.22 -13.40 -43.17
C ASP A 89 28.19 -14.57 -42.92
N ALA A 90 28.81 -15.27 -43.86
CA ALA A 90 28.68 -15.46 -45.28
C ALA A 90 29.54 -16.70 -45.60
N ALA A 91 29.18 -17.43 -46.63
CA ALA A 91 29.99 -18.50 -47.20
C ALA A 91 31.31 -17.96 -47.79
N GLY A 92 32.34 -18.81 -47.82
CA GLY A 92 33.62 -18.60 -48.52
C GLY A 92 34.78 -18.89 -47.58
N ARG A 93 35.67 -19.86 -47.82
CA ARG A 93 36.02 -20.59 -49.04
C ARG A 93 36.79 -21.84 -48.63
#